data_AF-A0A920UVW6-F1
#
_entry.id   AF-A0A920UVW6-F1
#
_cell.length_a   1.000
_cell.length_b   1.000
_cell.length_c   1.000
_cell.angle_alpha   90.00
_cell.angle_beta   90.00
_cell.angle_gamma   90.00
#
_symmetry.space_group_name_H-M   'P 1'
#
loop_
_entity.id
_entity.type
_entity.pdbx_description
1 polymer ?
#
loop_
_entity_poly.entity_id
_entity_poly.type
_entity_poly.pdbx_seq_one_letter_code
_entity_poly.pdbx_strand_id
1 'polypeptide(L)' 'MQDLIWLLPTYPVLSFLILVLTAGRLPKNIVAIIGAGSVGLSFLTAAIIATQFLSTVKTIL' A
#
# COMPACT_ATOMS: atom_id res chain seq x y z
N MET A 1 0.80 -15.93 5.10
CA MET A 1 1.98 -15.04 5.29
C MET A 1 2.48 -14.43 3.98
N GLN A 2 2.26 -15.08 2.83
CA GLN A 2 2.51 -14.49 1.49
C GLN A 2 1.29 -13.70 0.97
N ASP A 3 0.11 -13.97 1.51
CA ASP A 3 -1.19 -13.48 1.01
C ASP A 3 -1.43 -11.99 1.23
N LEU A 4 -0.51 -11.27 1.88
CA LEU A 4 -0.60 -9.80 2.02
C LEU A 4 0.50 -9.05 1.25
N ILE A 5 1.57 -9.74 0.85
CA ILE A 5 2.71 -9.12 0.17
C ILE A 5 2.28 -8.54 -1.19
N TRP A 6 1.31 -9.16 -1.86
CA TRP A 6 0.79 -8.66 -3.13
C TRP A 6 0.07 -7.31 -3.01
N LEU A 7 -0.43 -6.93 -1.82
CA LEU A 7 -1.08 -5.63 -1.65
C LEU A 7 -0.08 -4.47 -1.72
N LEU A 8 1.20 -4.70 -1.40
CA LEU A 8 2.25 -3.68 -1.43
C LEU A 8 2.39 -3.00 -2.81
N PRO A 9 2.55 -3.73 -3.93
CA PRO A 9 2.52 -3.11 -5.25
C PRO A 9 1.09 -2.82 -5.74
N THR A 10 0.08 -3.52 -5.23
CA THR A 10 -1.30 -3.35 -5.72
C THR A 10 -1.89 -2.01 -5.32
N TYR A 11 -1.66 -1.51 -4.10
CA TYR A 11 -2.17 -0.18 -3.74
C TYR A 11 -1.63 0.94 -4.64
N PRO A 12 -0.32 1.05 -4.92
CA PRO A 12 0.21 2.05 -5.84
C PRO A 12 -0.22 1.82 -7.29
N VAL A 13 -0.37 0.58 -7.75
CA VAL A 13 -0.87 0.29 -9.09
C VAL A 13 -2.34 0.71 -9.24
N LEU A 14 -3.18 0.41 -8.24
CA LEU A 14 -4.58 0.84 -8.25
C LEU A 14 -4.70 2.37 -8.25
N SER A 15 -3.87 3.07 -7.47
CA SER A 15 -3.87 4.54 -7.47
C SER A 15 -3.40 5.11 -8.81
N PHE A 16 -2.35 4.55 -9.39
CA PHE A 16 -1.90 4.87 -10.74
C PHE A 16 -3.02 4.70 -11.77
N LEU A 17 -3.71 3.56 -11.77
CA LEU A 17 -4.81 3.29 -12.70
C LEU A 17 -5.94 4.31 -12.53
N ILE A 18 -6.33 4.62 -11.29
CA ILE A 18 -7.36 5.63 -11.02
C ILE A 18 -6.92 7.00 -11.57
N LEU A 19 -5.69 7.43 -11.30
CA LEU A 19 -5.21 8.75 -11.72
C LEU A 19 -5.02 8.87 -13.23
N VAL A 20 -4.52 7.82 -13.89
CA VAL A 20 -4.34 7.81 -15.36
C VAL A 20 -5.68 7.74 -16.08
N LEU A 21 -6.59 6.87 -15.65
CA LEU A 21 -7.91 6.73 -16.30
C LEU A 21 -8.80 7.95 -16.09
N THR A 22 -8.61 8.68 -14.99
CA THR A 22 -9.32 9.95 -14.76
C THR A 22 -8.71 11.12 -15.52
N ALA A 23 -7.52 10.97 -16.12
CA ALA A 23 -6.91 11.94 -17.04
C ALA A 23 -6.92 13.39 -16.52
N GLY A 24 -6.63 13.59 -15.23
CA GLY A 24 -6.57 14.92 -14.62
C GLY A 24 -7.93 15.59 -14.35
N ARG A 25 -9.04 14.86 -14.52
CA ARG A 25 -10.41 15.36 -14.24
C ARG A 25 -10.74 15.44 -12.75
N LEU A 26 -9.82 15.02 -11.87
CA LEU A 26 -9.99 15.06 -10.43
C LEU A 26 -9.37 16.35 -9.84
N PRO A 27 -9.98 16.96 -8.80
CA PRO A 27 -9.40 18.09 -8.09
C PRO A 27 -8.10 17.68 -7.38
N LYS A 28 -7.16 18.62 -7.26
CA LYS A 28 -5.80 18.38 -6.71
C LYS A 28 -5.79 17.70 -5.34
N ASN A 29 -6.74 18.05 -4.46
CA ASN A 29 -6.83 17.45 -3.12
C ASN A 29 -7.13 15.94 -3.18
N ILE A 30 -8.01 15.53 -4.09
CA ILE A 30 -8.35 14.10 -4.26
C ILE A 30 -7.16 13.35 -4.86
N VAL A 31 -6.47 13.94 -5.84
CA VAL A 31 -5.25 13.35 -6.42
C VAL A 31 -4.18 13.12 -5.35
N ALA A 32 -3.96 14.11 -4.47
CA ALA A 32 -3.00 14.00 -3.38
C ALA A 32 -3.37 12.89 -2.39
N ILE A 33 -4.65 12.79 -2.00
CA ILE A 33 -5.13 11.74 -1.10
C ILE A 33 -4.97 10.35 -1.74
N ILE A 34 -5.32 10.17 -3.01
CA ILE A 34 -5.21 8.90 -3.71
C ILE A 34 -3.74 8.47 -3.85
N GLY A 35 -2.88 9.39 -4.29
CA GLY A 35 -1.45 9.13 -4.45
C GLY A 35 -0.78 8.80 -3.12
N ALA A 36 -0.76 9.75 -2.19
CA ALA A 36 -0.09 9.59 -0.90
C ALA A 36 -0.76 8.50 -0.03
N GLY A 37 -2.09 8.39 -0.07
CA GLY A 37 -2.84 7.38 0.67
C GLY A 37 -2.50 5.96 0.23
N SER A 38 -2.29 5.72 -1.07
CA SER A 38 -1.90 4.40 -1.57
C SER A 38 -0.51 3.96 -1.06
N VAL A 39 0.45 4.88 -1.01
CA VAL A 39 1.79 4.62 -0.46
C VAL A 39 1.70 4.41 1.06
N GLY A 40 0.91 5.21 1.76
CA GLY A 40 0.66 5.07 3.20
C GLY A 40 0.05 3.71 3.56
N LEU A 41 -0.96 3.24 2.81
CA LEU A 41 -1.54 1.90 2.99
C LEU A 41 -0.51 0.80 2.74
N SER A 42 0.33 0.95 1.71
CA SER A 42 1.43 0.02 1.46
C SER A 42 2.39 -0.06 2.64
N PHE A 43 2.78 1.09 3.19
CA PHE A 43 3.62 1.17 4.39
C PHE A 43 2.98 0.49 5.61
N LEU A 44 1.69 0.75 5.88
CA LEU A 44 0.98 0.11 7.00
C LEU A 44 0.95 -1.40 6.85
N THR A 45 0.74 -1.89 5.64
CA THR A 45 0.73 -3.33 5.35
C THR A 45 2.12 -3.93 5.53
N ALA A 46 3.17 -3.25 5.07
CA ALA A 46 4.56 -3.64 5.32
C ALA A 46 4.88 -3.70 6.81
N ALA A 47 4.44 -2.72 7.59
CA ALA A 47 4.66 -2.66 9.03
C ALA A 47 3.99 -3.85 9.75
N ILE A 48 2.76 -4.21 9.37
CA ILE A 48 2.06 -5.39 9.90
C ILE A 48 2.80 -6.68 9.54
N ILE A 49 3.24 -6.82 8.29
CA ILE A 49 4.00 -8.00 7.85
C ILE A 49 5.32 -8.09 8.63
N ALA A 50 6.00 -6.97 8.84
CA ALA A 50 7.25 -6.92 9.60
C ALA A 50 7.04 -7.36 11.05
N THR A 51 6.02 -6.86 11.76
CA THR A 51 5.78 -7.26 13.15
C THR A 51 5.46 -8.74 13.29
N GLN A 52 4.68 -9.31 12.36
CA GLN A 52 4.38 -10.75 12.30
C GLN A 52 5.61 -11.60 11.97
N PHE A 53 6.49 -11.11 11.10
CA PHE A 53 7.73 -11.78 10.76
C PHE A 53 8.68 -11.79 11.97
N LEU A 54 8.89 -10.64 12.61
CA LEU A 54 9.77 -10.53 13.78
C LEU A 54 9.25 -11.35 14.97
N SER A 55 7.94 -11.40 15.21
CA SER A 55 7.36 -12.23 16.28
C SER A 55 7.58 -13.72 16.03
N THR A 56 7.43 -14.17 14.78
CA THR A 56 7.70 -15.56 14.37
C THR A 56 9.16 -15.92 14.58
N VAL A 57 10.11 -15.04 14.21
CA VAL A 57 11.54 -15.27 14.41
C VAL A 57 11.89 -15.43 15.89
N LYS A 58 11.27 -14.63 16.78
CA LYS A 58 11.50 -14.72 18.23
C LYS A 58 11.01 -16.05 18.84
N THR A 59 9.99 -16.67 18.27
CA THR A 59 9.47 -17.97 18.76
C THR A 59 10.37 -19.16 18.37
N ILE A 60 11.25 -18.98 17.37
CA ILE A 60 12.12 -20.05 16.84
C ILE A 60 13.51 -20.06 17.54
N LEU A 61 13.90 -18.97 18.22
CA LEU A 61 15.12 -18.83 19.03
C LEU A 61 14.86 -19.16 20.51
#